data_AF-K1RK39-F1
#
_entry.id   AF-K1RK39-F1
#
_cell.length_a   1.000
_cell.length_b   1.000
_cell.length_c   1.000
_cell.angle_alpha   90.00
_cell.angle_beta   90.00
_cell.angle_gamma   90.00
#
_symmetry.space_group_name_H-M   'P 1'
#
loop_
_entity.id
_entity.type
_entity.pdbx_description
1 polymer ?
#
loop_
_entity_poly.entity_id
_entity_poly.type
_entity_poly.pdbx_seq_one_letter_code
_entity_poly.pdbx_strand_id
1 'polypeptide(L)'
;MERINKRFVAEVREHLEPVDVLEHFPFLSDNDVYMIEQLQKSGQKKEACMKFLNLILRRESEEERLDNANRLINAFREEGYQRLVDCYENTDDEDQAAGEDFMEFLFKMTKPELMNEIDAASLIPILLAKGYIKVKDQQYLNSLHVGDRSEACRELVRRMKKKHKHWAAALFDALNETQPALLTKIDPGATNDELVQKGLVAAPESSPTPSTESDSEEEYNSDLEKYDKEVSEKTMKRKKVPEMRLRPYQLELAESAISGQNTIVCAHTGTGKTWVALHITKEHLLKNPEGMEHRKLLDFLQTFNYHLHTATKECLGMNLVFEDHHVFFLTPQILLNNINNKRISLSDVSLLIFDECHHTRKREPYNNVMKQYLTMKRKEKKVPQVVGLTATLGVGDSTTESGALQHMLKLCANLDVYDISTVTKNIEEFQKHVAIPKRG
;
A
#
# COMPACT_ATOMS: atom_id res chain seq x y z
N MET A 1 14.16 -8.67 24.97
CA MET A 1 14.78 -7.76 23.96
C MET A 1 14.43 -8.12 22.52
N GLU A 2 14.03 -9.37 22.20
CA GLU A 2 13.56 -9.77 20.85
C GLU A 2 12.37 -8.95 20.30
N ARG A 3 11.53 -8.39 21.18
CA ARG A 3 10.33 -7.61 20.80
C ARG A 3 10.60 -6.17 20.36
N ILE A 4 11.69 -5.54 20.82
CA ILE A 4 12.15 -4.23 20.31
C ILE A 4 13.02 -4.47 19.08
N ASN A 5 12.39 -5.01 18.05
CA ASN A 5 13.05 -5.33 16.80
C ASN A 5 13.06 -4.11 15.85
N LYS A 6 13.73 -4.24 14.71
CA LYS A 6 13.81 -3.18 13.69
C LYS A 6 12.43 -2.75 13.18
N ARG A 7 11.43 -3.65 13.16
CA ARG A 7 10.05 -3.37 12.75
C ARG A 7 9.36 -2.45 13.76
N PHE A 8 9.40 -2.79 15.04
CA PHE A 8 8.84 -1.96 16.11
C PHE A 8 9.46 -0.56 16.13
N VAL A 9 10.79 -0.46 16.02
CA VAL A 9 11.47 0.86 15.95
C VAL A 9 11.04 1.66 14.72
N ALA A 10 10.79 1.01 13.58
CA ALA A 10 10.31 1.67 12.37
C ALA A 10 8.87 2.21 12.53
N GLU A 11 7.97 1.41 13.11
CA GLU A 11 6.59 1.81 13.41
C GLU A 11 6.54 2.98 14.40
N VAL A 12 7.30 2.90 15.50
CA VAL A 12 7.42 4.00 16.46
C VAL A 12 7.93 5.27 15.79
N ARG A 13 8.96 5.17 14.94
CA ARG A 13 9.52 6.32 14.20
C ARG A 13 8.52 6.95 13.22
N GLU A 14 7.61 6.17 12.66
CA GLU A 14 6.63 6.66 11.68
C GLU A 14 5.41 7.30 12.36
N HIS A 15 4.99 6.76 13.50
CA HIS A 15 3.68 7.08 14.08
C HIS A 15 3.73 7.88 15.38
N LEU A 16 4.77 7.74 16.21
CA LEU A 16 4.86 8.44 17.50
C LEU A 16 5.06 9.96 17.33
N GLU A 17 4.39 10.75 18.16
CA GLU A 17 4.77 12.13 18.47
C GLU A 17 5.40 12.15 19.87
N PRO A 18 6.74 12.26 20.00
CA PRO A 18 7.42 12.08 21.28
C PRO A 18 6.89 12.97 22.40
N VAL A 19 6.49 14.20 22.08
CA VAL A 19 5.91 15.15 23.05
C VAL A 19 4.71 14.58 23.80
N ASP A 20 3.95 13.66 23.20
CA ASP A 20 2.80 13.04 23.84
C ASP A 20 3.22 12.12 24.99
N VAL A 21 4.43 11.56 24.94
CA VAL A 21 4.92 10.58 25.91
C VAL A 21 5.98 11.12 26.86
N LEU A 22 6.53 12.33 26.65
CA LEU A 22 7.66 12.86 27.43
C LEU A 22 7.40 12.90 28.95
N GLU A 23 6.18 13.26 29.37
CA GLU A 23 5.79 13.33 30.78
C GLU A 23 5.92 11.99 31.52
N HIS A 24 5.86 10.88 30.77
CA HIS A 24 6.03 9.54 31.32
C HIS A 24 7.49 9.19 31.64
N PHE A 25 8.45 10.02 31.22
CA PHE A 25 9.89 9.80 31.40
C PHE A 25 10.53 10.93 32.23
N PRO A 26 10.24 11.02 33.53
CA PRO A 26 10.69 12.12 34.40
C PRO A 26 12.20 12.16 34.63
N PHE A 27 12.94 11.13 34.21
CA PHE A 27 14.39 11.10 34.28
C PHE A 27 15.08 11.82 33.11
N LEU A 28 14.33 12.21 32.07
CA LEU A 28 14.88 13.01 30.97
C LEU A 28 15.21 14.40 31.49
N SER A 29 16.37 14.94 31.09
CA SER A 29 16.75 16.29 31.50
C SER A 29 15.88 17.35 30.80
N ASP A 30 15.70 18.51 31.43
CA ASP A 30 14.99 19.64 30.82
C ASP A 30 15.56 20.01 29.45
N ASN A 31 16.87 19.87 29.27
CA ASN A 31 17.54 20.09 27.99
C ASN A 31 17.17 19.04 26.94
N ASP A 32 17.06 17.77 27.32
CA ASP A 32 16.63 16.70 26.41
C ASP A 32 15.18 16.89 25.97
N VAL A 33 14.29 17.20 26.92
CA VAL A 33 12.88 17.52 26.67
C VAL A 33 12.78 18.71 25.72
N TYR A 34 13.48 19.80 26.03
CA TYR A 34 13.51 21.00 25.18
C TYR A 34 13.98 20.69 23.76
N MET A 35 15.06 19.92 23.58
CA MET A 35 15.58 19.57 22.26
C MET A 35 14.59 18.73 21.45
N ILE A 36 13.90 17.77 22.08
CA ILE A 36 12.87 16.95 21.42
C ILE A 36 11.69 17.83 20.98
N GLU A 37 11.24 18.75 21.84
CA GLU A 37 10.19 19.69 21.48
C GLU A 37 10.58 20.60 20.32
N GLN A 38 11.82 21.12 20.30
CA GLN A 38 12.30 21.99 19.22
C GLN A 38 12.35 21.23 17.88
N LEU A 39 12.85 19.99 17.88
CA LEU A 39 12.87 19.14 16.70
C LEU A 39 11.45 18.83 16.20
N GLN A 40 10.48 18.68 17.11
CA GLN A 40 9.11 18.46 16.71
C GLN A 40 8.46 19.74 16.15
N LYS A 41 8.71 20.90 16.77
CA LYS A 41 8.26 22.23 16.31
C LYS A 41 8.84 22.61 14.94
N SER A 42 10.08 22.21 14.65
CA SER A 42 10.73 22.45 13.36
C SER A 42 10.26 21.50 12.24
N GLY A 43 9.37 20.54 12.55
CA GLY A 43 8.88 19.55 11.59
C GLY A 43 9.79 18.33 11.41
N GLN A 44 10.91 18.25 12.15
CA GLN A 44 11.85 17.12 12.15
C GLN A 44 11.34 15.96 13.03
N LYS A 45 10.09 15.53 12.83
CA LYS A 45 9.38 14.57 13.70
C LYS A 45 10.11 13.22 13.84
N LYS A 46 10.69 12.71 12.75
CA LYS A 46 11.44 11.44 12.76
C LYS A 46 12.75 11.55 13.55
N GLU A 47 13.39 12.70 13.50
CA GLU A 47 14.61 12.98 14.24
C GLU A 47 14.32 13.14 15.74
N ALA A 48 13.23 13.84 16.08
CA ALA A 48 12.71 13.92 17.45
C ALA A 48 12.45 12.52 18.03
N CYS A 49 11.79 11.63 17.27
CA CYS A 49 11.54 10.24 17.68
C CYS A 49 12.84 9.47 17.93
N MET A 50 13.78 9.54 17.00
CA MET A 50 15.05 8.82 17.14
C MET A 50 15.87 9.35 18.30
N LYS A 51 15.86 10.67 18.56
CA LYS A 51 16.51 11.28 19.70
C LYS A 51 15.92 10.77 21.01
N PHE A 52 14.59 10.79 21.12
CA PHE A 52 13.85 10.24 22.25
C PHE A 52 14.15 8.75 22.49
N LEU A 53 14.03 7.91 21.45
CA LEU A 53 14.32 6.48 21.54
C LEU A 53 15.76 6.19 21.97
N ASN A 54 16.73 6.98 21.48
CA ASN A 54 18.12 6.83 21.90
C ASN A 54 18.31 7.15 23.39
N LEU A 55 17.60 8.13 23.95
CA LEU A 55 17.71 8.50 25.36
C LEU A 55 17.14 7.46 26.32
N ILE A 56 16.12 6.70 25.88
CA ILE A 56 15.48 5.68 26.73
C ILE A 56 16.04 4.27 26.48
N LEU A 57 16.52 3.96 25.25
CA LEU A 57 16.99 2.62 24.89
C LEU A 57 18.52 2.45 24.92
N ARG A 58 19.34 3.52 24.90
CA ARG A 58 20.80 3.41 25.05
C ARG A 58 21.23 3.52 26.52
N ARG A 59 20.72 2.61 27.34
CA ARG A 59 21.10 2.45 28.75
C ARG A 59 22.08 1.28 28.90
N GLU A 60 23.00 1.41 29.85
CA GLU A 60 24.07 0.42 30.07
C GLU A 60 23.49 -0.91 30.60
N SER A 61 22.52 -0.83 31.51
CA SER A 61 21.83 -1.99 32.07
C SER A 61 20.74 -2.55 31.14
N GLU A 62 20.61 -3.87 31.05
CA GLU A 62 19.47 -4.52 30.39
C GLU A 62 18.15 -4.29 31.16
N GLU A 63 18.23 -4.23 32.49
CA GLU A 63 17.07 -4.03 33.36
C GLU A 63 16.47 -2.63 33.15
N GLU A 64 17.31 -1.59 33.07
CA GLU A 64 16.86 -0.22 32.75
C GLU A 64 16.23 -0.12 31.36
N ARG A 65 16.78 -0.85 30.38
CA ARG A 65 16.21 -0.88 29.03
C ARG A 65 14.83 -1.54 29.02
N LEU A 66 14.65 -2.61 29.81
CA LEU A 66 13.37 -3.30 29.93
C LEU A 66 12.33 -2.45 30.67
N ASP A 67 12.72 -1.80 31.77
CA ASP A 67 11.84 -0.88 32.51
C ASP A 67 11.40 0.29 31.62
N ASN A 68 12.32 0.91 30.89
CA ASN A 68 12.02 1.99 29.95
C ASN A 68 11.10 1.52 28.80
N ALA A 69 11.27 0.29 28.33
CA ALA A 69 10.39 -0.28 27.31
C ALA A 69 8.97 -0.49 27.86
N ASN A 70 8.82 -1.04 29.07
CA ASN A 70 7.51 -1.22 29.70
C ASN A 70 6.83 0.13 29.96
N ARG A 71 7.59 1.12 30.45
CA ARG A 71 7.13 2.50 30.62
C ARG A 71 6.68 3.12 29.30
N LEU A 72 7.39 2.85 28.20
CA LEU A 72 7.00 3.30 26.86
C LEU A 72 5.68 2.68 26.40
N ILE A 73 5.48 1.37 26.61
CA ILE A 73 4.24 0.70 26.24
C ILE A 73 3.07 1.19 27.09
N ASN A 74 3.27 1.40 28.39
CA ASN A 74 2.25 2.00 29.25
C ASN A 74 1.90 3.42 28.80
N ALA A 75 2.91 4.24 28.47
CA ALA A 75 2.69 5.56 27.88
C ALA A 75 1.87 5.46 26.58
N PHE A 76 2.16 4.50 25.70
CA PHE A 76 1.35 4.30 24.49
C PHE A 76 -0.11 3.97 24.80
N ARG A 77 -0.39 3.14 25.83
CA ARG A 77 -1.77 2.83 26.24
C ARG A 77 -2.51 4.05 26.75
N GLU A 78 -1.86 4.86 27.58
CA GLU A 78 -2.42 6.08 28.15
C GLU A 78 -2.66 7.16 27.10
N GLU A 79 -1.70 7.33 26.18
CA GLU A 79 -1.77 8.25 25.05
C GLU A 79 -2.68 7.77 23.92
N GLY A 80 -3.08 6.50 23.92
CA GLY A 80 -3.95 5.89 22.92
C GLY A 80 -3.26 5.41 21.64
N TYR A 81 -1.94 5.24 21.63
CA TYR A 81 -1.17 4.66 20.52
C TYR A 81 -1.40 3.13 20.41
N GLN A 82 -2.64 2.72 20.21
CA GLN A 82 -3.03 1.30 20.14
C GLN A 82 -2.26 0.55 19.05
N ARG A 83 -2.05 1.18 17.89
CA ARG A 83 -1.22 0.61 16.81
C ARG A 83 0.19 0.20 17.26
N LEU A 84 0.82 1.01 18.11
CA LEU A 84 2.19 0.74 18.59
C LEU A 84 2.19 -0.32 19.70
N VAL A 85 1.13 -0.38 20.49
CA VAL A 85 0.89 -1.45 21.48
C VAL A 85 0.71 -2.78 20.74
N ASP A 86 -0.19 -2.84 19.75
CA ASP A 86 -0.44 -4.04 18.95
C ASP A 86 0.85 -4.53 18.27
N CYS A 87 1.64 -3.60 17.72
CA CYS A 87 2.94 -3.91 17.12
C CYS A 87 3.97 -4.50 18.11
N TYR A 88 3.87 -4.17 19.40
CA TYR A 88 4.76 -4.69 20.43
C TYR A 88 4.29 -6.05 20.98
N GLU A 89 2.97 -6.24 21.06
CA GLU A 89 2.35 -7.40 21.72
C GLU A 89 2.10 -8.58 20.77
N ASN A 90 1.79 -8.32 19.49
CA ASN A 90 1.48 -9.36 18.51
C ASN A 90 2.63 -9.57 17.52
N THR A 91 3.19 -10.78 17.46
CA THR A 91 4.19 -11.19 16.46
C THR A 91 3.57 -11.60 15.12
N ASP A 92 2.26 -11.92 15.10
CA ASP A 92 1.61 -12.68 14.02
C ASP A 92 0.46 -11.94 13.31
N ASP A 93 0.31 -10.62 13.47
CA ASP A 93 -0.70 -9.90 12.70
C ASP A 93 -0.26 -9.78 11.24
N GLU A 94 -0.66 -10.77 10.44
CA GLU A 94 -0.92 -10.62 9.02
C GLU A 94 -1.75 -9.34 8.85
N ASP A 95 -1.19 -8.36 8.15
CA ASP A 95 -1.92 -7.16 7.79
C ASP A 95 -3.11 -7.58 6.93
N GLN A 96 -4.28 -7.78 7.56
CA GLN A 96 -5.54 -7.89 6.84
C GLN A 96 -5.68 -6.61 6.01
N ALA A 97 -5.40 -6.75 4.71
CA ALA A 97 -5.58 -5.70 3.75
C ALA A 97 -7.04 -5.24 3.82
N ALA A 98 -7.24 -3.96 4.09
CA ALA A 98 -8.58 -3.41 4.09
C ALA A 98 -9.19 -3.56 2.68
N GLY A 99 -10.46 -3.97 2.60
CA GLY A 99 -11.13 -4.28 1.33
C GLY A 99 -11.14 -3.10 0.34
N GLU A 100 -11.29 -3.40 -0.95
CA GLU A 100 -11.25 -2.42 -2.05
C GLU A 100 -12.23 -1.24 -1.84
N ASP A 101 -13.45 -1.52 -1.36
CA ASP A 101 -14.47 -0.50 -1.08
C ASP A 101 -14.04 0.47 0.05
N PHE A 102 -13.27 -0.03 1.03
CA PHE A 102 -12.75 0.75 2.14
C PHE A 102 -11.61 1.69 1.72
N MET A 103 -10.78 1.25 0.79
CA MET A 103 -9.70 2.06 0.23
C MET A 103 -10.24 3.14 -0.72
N GLU A 104 -11.30 2.84 -1.46
CA GLU A 104 -12.03 3.85 -2.23
C GLU A 104 -12.69 4.90 -1.33
N PHE A 105 -13.32 4.46 -0.23
CA PHE A 105 -13.84 5.33 0.81
C PHE A 105 -12.75 6.23 1.38
N LEU A 106 -11.61 5.67 1.79
CA LEU A 106 -10.44 6.40 2.29
C LEU A 106 -9.95 7.50 1.36
N PHE A 107 -9.81 7.19 0.07
CA PHE A 107 -9.36 8.16 -0.93
C PHE A 107 -10.35 9.31 -1.10
N LYS A 108 -11.64 9.01 -1.13
CA LYS A 108 -12.70 10.02 -1.25
C LYS A 108 -12.78 10.87 0.03
N MET A 109 -12.61 10.25 1.20
CA MET A 109 -12.57 10.86 2.52
C MET A 109 -11.43 11.83 2.73
N THR A 110 -10.27 11.60 2.13
CA THR A 110 -9.11 12.51 2.25
C THR A 110 -9.14 13.69 1.29
N LYS A 111 -10.17 13.81 0.43
CA LYS A 111 -10.29 14.94 -0.48
C LYS A 111 -10.52 16.25 0.28
N PRO A 112 -9.82 17.35 -0.05
CA PRO A 112 -9.99 18.63 0.62
C PRO A 112 -11.44 19.11 0.63
N GLU A 113 -12.18 18.86 -0.44
CA GLU A 113 -13.57 19.28 -0.60
C GLU A 113 -14.49 18.63 0.44
N LEU A 114 -14.28 17.35 0.73
CA LEU A 114 -15.08 16.60 1.70
C LEU A 114 -14.59 16.82 3.13
N MET A 115 -13.26 16.93 3.34
CA MET A 115 -12.66 17.25 4.64
C MET A 115 -13.11 18.60 5.19
N ASN A 116 -13.50 19.53 4.32
CA ASN A 116 -14.06 20.83 4.71
C ASN A 116 -15.56 20.76 5.03
N GLU A 117 -16.27 19.71 4.59
CA GLU A 117 -17.70 19.50 4.85
C GLU A 117 -17.97 18.67 6.12
N ILE A 118 -17.01 17.87 6.57
CA ILE A 118 -17.15 17.02 7.76
C ILE A 118 -17.20 17.86 9.03
N ASP A 119 -18.27 17.70 9.81
CA ASP A 119 -18.35 18.27 11.15
C ASP A 119 -17.65 17.36 12.17
N ALA A 120 -16.38 17.66 12.48
CA ALA A 120 -15.61 16.93 13.48
C ALA A 120 -16.25 16.91 14.87
N ALA A 121 -17.02 17.95 15.26
CA ALA A 121 -17.62 18.03 16.59
C ALA A 121 -18.66 16.92 16.82
N SER A 122 -19.42 16.56 15.79
CA SER A 122 -20.38 15.47 15.85
C SER A 122 -19.74 14.07 15.93
N LEU A 123 -18.52 13.89 15.40
CA LEU A 123 -17.80 12.61 15.40
C LEU A 123 -17.11 12.30 16.73
N ILE A 124 -16.65 13.34 17.43
CA ILE A 124 -15.86 13.23 18.66
C ILE A 124 -16.54 12.35 19.74
N PRO A 125 -17.84 12.49 20.07
CA PRO A 125 -18.48 11.67 21.09
C PRO A 125 -18.43 10.16 20.79
N ILE A 126 -18.67 9.76 19.53
CA ILE A 126 -18.66 8.36 19.12
C ILE A 126 -17.25 7.80 19.15
N LEU A 127 -16.29 8.55 18.61
CA LEU A 127 -14.89 8.13 18.58
C LEU A 127 -14.28 8.06 19.98
N LEU A 128 -14.72 8.92 20.90
CA LEU A 128 -14.34 8.86 22.31
C LEU A 128 -14.92 7.62 23.00
N ALA A 129 -16.21 7.33 22.80
CA ALA A 129 -16.87 6.16 23.35
C ALA A 129 -16.26 4.84 22.86
N LYS A 130 -15.86 4.80 21.58
CA LYS A 130 -15.16 3.66 20.96
C LYS A 130 -13.65 3.62 21.26
N GLY A 131 -13.10 4.60 22.00
CA GLY A 131 -11.70 4.62 22.44
C GLY A 131 -10.67 5.02 21.37
N TYR A 132 -11.11 5.58 20.23
CA TYR A 132 -10.25 6.05 19.13
C TYR A 132 -9.63 7.43 19.36
N ILE A 133 -10.17 8.18 20.32
CA ILE A 133 -9.62 9.44 20.83
C ILE A 133 -9.77 9.47 22.35
N LYS A 134 -8.93 10.24 23.05
CA LYS A 134 -9.01 10.42 24.51
C LYS A 134 -9.68 11.74 24.88
N VAL A 135 -10.06 11.90 26.15
CA VAL A 135 -10.70 13.13 26.68
C VAL A 135 -9.83 14.38 26.44
N LYS A 136 -8.50 14.24 26.52
CA LYS A 136 -7.57 15.32 26.19
C LYS A 136 -7.57 15.72 24.72
N ASP A 137 -7.75 14.75 23.81
CA ASP A 137 -7.83 15.00 22.37
C ASP A 137 -9.12 15.78 22.08
N GLN A 138 -10.23 15.44 22.74
CA GLN A 138 -11.51 16.16 22.62
C GLN A 138 -11.39 17.65 22.97
N GLN A 139 -10.72 18.01 24.07
CA GLN A 139 -10.56 19.43 24.46
C GLN A 139 -9.83 20.24 23.38
N TYR A 140 -8.74 19.68 22.85
CA TYR A 140 -7.97 20.32 21.79
C TYR A 140 -8.76 20.41 20.48
N LEU A 141 -9.40 19.33 20.05
CA LEU A 141 -10.19 19.28 18.82
C LEU A 141 -11.40 20.23 18.88
N ASN A 142 -12.06 20.34 20.03
CA ASN A 142 -13.14 21.30 20.24
C ASN A 142 -12.63 22.74 20.17
N SER A 143 -11.44 23.03 20.71
CA SER A 143 -10.85 24.38 20.61
C SER A 143 -10.53 24.76 19.17
N LEU A 144 -10.03 23.81 18.36
CA LEU A 144 -9.79 24.01 16.93
C LEU A 144 -11.10 24.19 16.18
N HIS A 145 -12.14 23.43 16.52
CA HIS A 145 -13.44 23.49 15.86
C HIS A 145 -14.11 24.88 15.97
N VAL A 146 -13.91 25.58 17.09
CA VAL A 146 -14.40 26.95 17.27
C VAL A 146 -13.73 27.94 16.31
N GLY A 147 -12.46 27.70 15.94
CA GLY A 147 -11.68 28.57 15.05
C GLY A 147 -11.79 28.20 13.57
N ASP A 148 -11.49 26.95 13.23
CA ASP A 148 -11.55 26.40 11.87
C ASP A 148 -12.03 24.94 11.91
N ARG A 149 -13.28 24.74 11.49
CA ARG A 149 -13.93 23.42 11.44
C ARG A 149 -13.16 22.42 10.58
N SER A 150 -12.56 22.89 9.48
CA SER A 150 -11.83 22.05 8.55
C SER A 150 -10.49 21.60 9.14
N GLU A 151 -9.85 22.48 9.93
CA GLU A 151 -8.62 22.15 10.63
C GLU A 151 -8.86 21.14 11.75
N ALA A 152 -9.96 21.26 12.48
CA ALA A 152 -10.36 20.26 13.47
C ALA A 152 -10.56 18.86 12.86
N CYS A 153 -11.18 18.78 11.68
CA CYS A 153 -11.34 17.51 10.97
C CYS A 153 -10.00 16.94 10.50
N ARG A 154 -9.13 17.77 9.90
CA ARG A 154 -7.79 17.35 9.47
C ARG A 154 -6.97 16.81 10.64
N GLU A 155 -7.01 17.51 11.77
CA GLU A 155 -6.30 17.11 12.98
C GLU A 155 -6.86 15.82 13.60
N LEU A 156 -8.20 15.65 13.63
CA LEU A 156 -8.84 14.41 14.09
C LEU A 156 -8.37 13.21 13.25
N VAL A 157 -8.48 13.30 11.92
CA VAL A 157 -8.06 12.24 11.00
C VAL A 157 -6.57 11.95 11.13
N ARG A 158 -5.73 13.00 11.26
CA ARG A 158 -4.29 12.86 11.47
C ARG A 158 -3.98 12.08 12.74
N ARG A 159 -4.66 12.38 13.86
CA ARG A 159 -4.47 11.68 15.14
C ARG A 159 -4.88 10.22 15.04
N MET A 160 -6.06 9.94 14.48
CA MET A 160 -6.54 8.56 14.35
C MET A 160 -5.60 7.73 13.47
N LYS A 161 -5.12 8.27 12.33
CA LYS A 161 -4.17 7.60 11.43
C LYS A 161 -2.86 7.22 12.11
N LYS A 162 -2.41 8.02 13.07
CA LYS A 162 -1.19 7.75 13.83
C LYS A 162 -1.40 6.72 14.93
N LYS A 163 -2.52 6.83 15.64
CA LYS A 163 -2.78 6.09 16.87
C LYS A 163 -3.41 4.71 16.63
N HIS A 164 -4.16 4.52 15.53
CA HIS A 164 -4.94 3.31 15.29
C HIS A 164 -4.71 2.72 13.88
N LYS A 165 -4.58 1.38 13.80
CA LYS A 165 -4.45 0.65 12.53
C LYS A 165 -5.75 0.71 11.70
N HIS A 166 -6.89 0.55 12.35
CA HIS A 166 -8.24 0.52 11.74
C HIS A 166 -8.97 1.88 11.79
N TRP A 167 -8.24 2.98 11.88
CA TRP A 167 -8.79 4.34 12.04
C TRP A 167 -9.88 4.70 11.03
N ALA A 168 -9.75 4.20 9.81
CA ALA A 168 -10.66 4.55 8.73
C ALA A 168 -12.01 3.82 8.81
N ALA A 169 -12.06 2.63 9.44
CA ALA A 169 -13.30 1.90 9.69
C ALA A 169 -14.07 2.59 10.80
N ALA A 170 -13.35 2.95 11.87
CA ALA A 170 -13.90 3.78 12.92
C ALA A 170 -14.47 5.11 12.42
N LEU A 171 -13.78 5.75 11.48
CA LEU A 171 -14.23 7.00 10.87
C LEU A 171 -15.45 6.80 9.96
N PHE A 172 -15.49 5.73 9.16
CA PHE A 172 -16.65 5.35 8.36
C PHE A 172 -17.88 5.14 9.24
N ASP A 173 -17.76 4.31 10.28
CA ASP A 173 -18.85 4.00 11.18
C ASP A 173 -19.37 5.26 11.88
N ALA A 174 -18.47 6.11 12.38
CA ALA A 174 -18.83 7.36 13.02
C ALA A 174 -19.54 8.33 12.05
N LEU A 175 -19.13 8.38 10.79
CA LEU A 175 -19.80 9.18 9.77
C LEU A 175 -21.16 8.62 9.38
N ASN A 176 -21.30 7.30 9.28
CA ASN A 176 -22.57 6.66 8.99
C ASN A 176 -23.61 6.96 10.09
N GLU A 177 -23.17 6.99 11.34
CA GLU A 177 -24.01 7.31 12.49
C GLU A 177 -24.37 8.80 12.60
N THR A 178 -23.49 9.72 12.18
CA THR A 178 -23.66 11.17 12.44
C THR A 178 -23.98 12.01 11.21
N GLN A 179 -23.39 11.67 10.07
CA GLN A 179 -23.39 12.46 8.84
C GLN A 179 -23.60 11.57 7.58
N PRO A 180 -24.63 10.70 7.54
CA PRO A 180 -24.83 9.74 6.45
C PRO A 180 -25.00 10.41 5.07
N ALA A 181 -25.49 11.66 5.04
CA ALA A 181 -25.62 12.43 3.80
C ALA A 181 -24.27 12.67 3.10
N LEU A 182 -23.15 12.76 3.84
CA LEU A 182 -21.82 12.89 3.23
C LEU A 182 -21.38 11.59 2.55
N LEU A 183 -21.80 10.43 3.05
CA LEU A 183 -21.51 9.13 2.43
C LEU A 183 -22.19 8.98 1.06
N THR A 184 -23.39 9.55 0.89
CA THR A 184 -24.10 9.54 -0.42
C THR A 184 -23.43 10.42 -1.47
N LYS A 185 -22.70 11.48 -1.07
CA LYS A 185 -21.89 12.31 -1.99
C LYS A 185 -20.60 11.62 -2.43
N ILE A 186 -20.11 10.68 -1.61
CA ILE A 186 -18.93 9.87 -1.86
C ILE A 186 -19.24 8.80 -2.92
N ASP A 187 -20.46 8.25 -2.95
CA ASP A 187 -20.85 7.26 -3.97
C ASP A 187 -22.31 7.46 -4.45
N PRO A 188 -22.55 8.15 -5.59
CA PRO A 188 -23.89 8.54 -6.04
C PRO A 188 -24.76 7.38 -6.58
N GLY A 189 -24.41 6.12 -6.29
CA GLY A 189 -25.15 4.93 -6.75
C GLY A 189 -25.42 3.85 -5.70
N ALA A 190 -24.85 3.93 -4.48
CA ALA A 190 -25.00 2.85 -3.51
C ALA A 190 -26.25 3.03 -2.64
N THR A 191 -27.15 2.05 -2.68
CA THR A 191 -28.26 1.95 -1.71
C THR A 191 -27.78 1.36 -0.38
N ASN A 192 -28.47 1.65 0.73
CA ASN A 192 -28.11 1.10 2.06
C ASN A 192 -27.99 -0.44 2.06
N ASP A 193 -28.78 -1.13 1.22
CA ASP A 193 -28.75 -2.59 1.10
C ASP A 193 -27.49 -3.12 0.41
N GLU A 194 -26.92 -2.36 -0.54
CA GLU A 194 -25.63 -2.71 -1.17
C GLU A 194 -24.45 -2.51 -0.21
N LEU A 195 -24.53 -1.54 0.71
CA LEU A 195 -23.49 -1.30 1.72
C LEU A 195 -23.46 -2.42 2.79
N VAL A 196 -24.60 -3.01 3.15
CA VAL A 196 -24.70 -4.19 4.03
C VAL A 196 -24.20 -5.45 3.33
N GLN A 197 -24.56 -5.67 2.06
CA GLN A 197 -24.05 -6.82 1.27
C GLN A 197 -22.54 -6.77 1.02
N LYS A 198 -21.95 -5.57 0.93
CA LYS A 198 -20.51 -5.35 0.80
C LYS A 198 -19.74 -5.42 2.14
N GLY A 199 -20.43 -5.67 3.26
CA GLY A 199 -19.79 -5.84 4.57
C GLY A 199 -19.27 -4.55 5.21
N LEU A 200 -19.76 -3.38 4.77
CA LEU A 200 -19.37 -2.06 5.27
C LEU A 200 -20.29 -1.55 6.39
N VAL A 201 -21.40 -2.24 6.66
CA VAL A 201 -22.36 -1.96 7.74
C VAL A 201 -22.78 -3.28 8.36
N ALA A 202 -22.89 -3.37 9.69
CA ALA A 202 -23.46 -4.54 10.36
C ALA A 202 -24.97 -4.64 10.03
N ALA A 203 -25.44 -5.85 9.72
CA ALA A 203 -26.87 -6.09 9.49
C ALA A 203 -27.68 -5.65 10.72
N PRO A 204 -28.88 -5.05 10.55
CA PRO A 204 -29.65 -4.53 11.67
C PRO A 204 -29.99 -5.67 12.65
N GLU A 205 -29.58 -5.50 13.91
CA GLU A 205 -29.94 -6.42 14.99
C GLU A 205 -31.46 -6.43 15.16
N SER A 206 -32.08 -7.55 14.80
CA SER A 206 -33.40 -7.89 15.32
C SER A 206 -33.23 -8.27 16.79
N SER A 207 -33.62 -7.36 17.67
CA SER A 207 -33.66 -7.57 19.12
C SER A 207 -34.90 -8.43 19.50
N PRO A 208 -35.01 -8.90 20.76
CA PRO A 208 -34.98 -10.34 21.10
C PRO A 208 -36.32 -10.82 21.68
N THR A 209 -36.47 -12.14 21.95
CA THR A 209 -37.34 -12.72 23.01
C THR A 209 -37.27 -14.27 23.01
N PRO A 210 -37.63 -14.99 24.10
CA PRO A 210 -36.65 -15.50 25.07
C PRO A 210 -36.86 -17.00 25.41
N SER A 211 -36.25 -17.46 26.53
CA SER A 211 -36.49 -18.71 27.29
C SER A 211 -35.84 -19.99 26.71
N THR A 212 -35.22 -20.91 27.46
CA THR A 212 -35.18 -21.17 28.92
C THR A 212 -34.08 -22.21 29.22
N GLU A 213 -33.34 -21.96 30.30
CA GLU A 213 -32.85 -22.84 31.39
C GLU A 213 -32.28 -24.27 31.20
N SER A 214 -31.28 -24.51 32.07
CA SER A 214 -30.84 -25.74 32.77
C SER A 214 -29.92 -26.69 31.98
N ASP A 215 -28.92 -27.38 32.55
CA ASP A 215 -28.26 -27.35 33.87
C ASP A 215 -27.02 -28.26 33.77
N SER A 216 -26.15 -28.16 34.77
CA SER A 216 -25.24 -29.19 35.32
C SER A 216 -23.81 -29.37 34.78
N GLU A 217 -22.96 -29.67 35.78
CA GLU A 217 -21.51 -29.55 35.92
C GLU A 217 -20.77 -30.88 35.65
N GLU A 218 -19.43 -30.80 35.73
CA GLU A 218 -18.44 -31.91 35.82
C GLU A 218 -18.20 -32.68 34.49
N GLU A 219 -16.99 -33.09 34.08
CA GLU A 219 -15.86 -33.65 34.84
C GLU A 219 -14.53 -33.60 34.04
N TYR A 220 -13.45 -33.77 34.79
CA TYR A 220 -12.02 -33.83 34.45
C TYR A 220 -11.59 -34.80 33.33
N ASN A 221 -10.55 -34.38 32.59
CA ASN A 221 -9.48 -35.16 31.98
C ASN A 221 -9.80 -36.56 31.41
N SER A 222 -9.90 -36.63 30.08
CA SER A 222 -9.25 -37.71 29.31
C SER A 222 -8.88 -37.22 27.92
N ASP A 223 -7.78 -37.76 27.40
CA ASP A 223 -7.39 -37.75 25.98
C ASP A 223 -6.45 -36.64 25.48
N LEU A 224 -5.37 -36.44 26.25
CA LEU A 224 -4.07 -35.91 25.83
C LEU A 224 -3.31 -36.81 24.82
N GLU A 225 -4.00 -37.69 24.09
CA GLU A 225 -3.40 -38.60 23.08
C GLU A 225 -4.08 -38.55 21.71
N LYS A 226 -5.03 -37.63 21.49
CA LYS A 226 -5.68 -37.43 20.17
C LYS A 226 -5.06 -36.31 19.34
N TYR A 227 -4.13 -35.55 19.91
CA TYR A 227 -3.55 -34.36 19.31
C TYR A 227 -2.40 -34.61 18.30
N ASP A 228 -1.95 -35.86 18.13
CA ASP A 228 -0.85 -36.20 17.22
C ASP A 228 -1.25 -37.02 15.98
N LYS A 229 -2.55 -37.19 15.70
CA LYS A 229 -3.02 -37.92 14.49
C LYS A 229 -4.10 -37.25 13.64
N GLU A 230 -4.65 -36.10 14.04
CA GLU A 230 -5.59 -35.33 13.19
C GLU A 230 -4.90 -34.20 12.38
N VAL A 231 -3.57 -34.24 12.24
CA VAL A 231 -2.79 -33.41 11.28
C VAL A 231 -2.80 -34.01 9.86
N SER A 232 -3.48 -35.14 9.65
CA SER A 232 -3.62 -35.81 8.37
C SER A 232 -5.11 -35.99 8.06
N GLU A 233 -5.60 -35.32 7.02
CA GLU A 233 -6.93 -35.52 6.41
C GLU A 233 -8.15 -34.76 7.00
N LYS A 234 -8.04 -33.43 7.13
CA LYS A 234 -9.20 -32.55 6.82
C LYS A 234 -8.84 -31.59 5.70
N THR A 235 -8.92 -32.13 4.50
CA THR A 235 -8.88 -31.44 3.21
C THR A 235 -9.84 -30.24 3.24
N MET A 236 -9.30 -29.03 3.41
CA MET A 236 -9.90 -27.84 2.82
C MET A 236 -10.22 -28.21 1.37
N LYS A 237 -11.48 -28.09 0.95
CA LYS A 237 -11.81 -28.11 -0.47
C LYS A 237 -11.10 -26.92 -1.11
N ARG A 238 -9.84 -27.11 -1.49
CA ARG A 238 -9.03 -26.22 -2.32
C ARG A 238 -9.84 -25.98 -3.58
N LYS A 239 -10.45 -24.80 -3.71
CA LYS A 239 -10.84 -24.32 -5.04
C LYS A 239 -9.55 -24.35 -5.86
N LYS A 240 -9.50 -25.20 -6.89
CA LYS A 240 -8.38 -25.28 -7.84
C LYS A 240 -8.17 -23.87 -8.38
N VAL A 241 -7.03 -23.27 -8.05
CA VAL A 241 -6.71 -21.92 -8.54
C VAL A 241 -6.35 -22.02 -10.02
N PRO A 242 -6.86 -21.13 -10.90
CA PRO A 242 -6.50 -21.16 -12.31
C PRO A 242 -5.00 -20.93 -12.50
N GLU A 243 -4.38 -21.79 -13.29
CA GLU A 243 -2.97 -21.67 -13.66
C GLU A 243 -2.78 -20.44 -14.57
N MET A 244 -1.76 -19.60 -14.31
CA MET A 244 -1.42 -18.44 -15.14
C MET A 244 -0.87 -18.93 -16.49
N ARG A 245 -1.77 -19.31 -17.38
CA ARG A 245 -1.45 -19.73 -18.75
C ARG A 245 -1.66 -18.55 -19.68
N LEU A 246 -0.55 -17.96 -20.11
CA LEU A 246 -0.56 -17.00 -21.20
C LEU A 246 -1.03 -17.67 -22.49
N ARG A 247 -1.71 -16.89 -23.30
CA ARG A 247 -2.05 -17.28 -24.67
C ARG A 247 -0.78 -17.22 -25.55
N PRO A 248 -0.66 -18.06 -26.59
CA PRO A 248 0.40 -18.00 -27.59
C PRO A 248 0.77 -16.58 -28.06
N TYR A 249 -0.19 -15.70 -28.36
CA TYR A 249 0.14 -14.32 -28.74
C TYR A 249 0.77 -13.50 -27.61
N GLN A 250 0.43 -13.80 -26.35
CA GLN A 250 1.01 -13.11 -25.19
C GLN A 250 2.42 -13.61 -24.90
N LEU A 251 2.69 -14.90 -25.13
CA LEU A 251 4.04 -15.48 -25.09
C LEU A 251 4.93 -14.85 -26.16
N GLU A 252 4.41 -14.68 -27.37
CA GLU A 252 5.10 -13.97 -28.46
C GLU A 252 5.44 -12.53 -28.06
N LEU A 253 4.48 -11.80 -27.48
CA LEU A 253 4.71 -10.43 -27.00
C LEU A 253 5.80 -10.33 -25.92
N ALA A 254 5.99 -11.39 -25.13
CA ALA A 254 6.97 -11.44 -24.05
C ALA A 254 8.38 -11.85 -24.51
N GLU A 255 8.50 -12.55 -25.65
CA GLU A 255 9.69 -13.28 -26.09
C GLU A 255 10.98 -12.43 -26.06
N SER A 256 10.92 -11.23 -26.65
CA SER A 256 12.05 -10.30 -26.74
C SER A 256 12.49 -9.79 -25.37
N ALA A 257 11.54 -9.36 -24.52
CA ALA A 257 11.85 -8.91 -23.17
C ALA A 257 12.38 -10.05 -22.29
N ILE A 258 11.85 -11.27 -22.42
CA ILE A 258 12.36 -12.46 -21.70
C ILE A 258 13.81 -12.77 -22.12
N SER A 259 14.21 -12.44 -23.35
CA SER A 259 15.59 -12.60 -23.81
C SER A 259 16.58 -11.56 -23.22
N GLY A 260 16.08 -10.61 -22.42
CA GLY A 260 16.87 -9.56 -21.79
C GLY A 260 16.99 -8.28 -22.62
N GLN A 261 16.28 -8.18 -23.75
CA GLN A 261 16.31 -6.98 -24.60
C GLN A 261 15.39 -5.89 -24.06
N ASN A 262 15.82 -4.63 -24.22
CA ASN A 262 14.95 -3.48 -23.98
C ASN A 262 13.88 -3.43 -25.08
N THR A 263 12.62 -3.57 -24.67
CA THR A 263 11.50 -3.87 -25.58
C THR A 263 10.30 -2.96 -25.32
N ILE A 264 9.62 -2.49 -26.37
CA ILE A 264 8.26 -1.97 -26.26
C ILE A 264 7.27 -3.04 -26.69
N VAL A 265 6.42 -3.48 -25.77
CA VAL A 265 5.28 -4.35 -26.06
C VAL A 265 4.10 -3.47 -26.48
N CYS A 266 3.76 -3.53 -27.76
CA CYS A 266 2.68 -2.75 -28.36
C CYS A 266 1.50 -3.67 -28.73
N ALA A 267 0.42 -3.61 -27.96
CA ALA A 267 -0.79 -4.39 -28.21
C ALA A 267 -2.05 -3.68 -27.69
N HIS A 268 -3.18 -3.84 -28.38
CA HIS A 268 -4.45 -3.18 -28.05
C HIS A 268 -4.86 -3.30 -26.56
N THR A 269 -5.61 -2.33 -26.05
CA THR A 269 -6.18 -2.41 -24.70
C THR A 269 -7.09 -3.63 -24.57
N GLY A 270 -7.11 -4.27 -23.39
CA GLY A 270 -7.87 -5.51 -23.17
C GLY A 270 -7.19 -6.81 -23.64
N THR A 271 -6.02 -6.73 -24.28
CA THR A 271 -5.25 -7.92 -24.73
C THR A 271 -4.45 -8.61 -23.62
N GLY A 272 -4.44 -8.03 -22.41
CA GLY A 272 -3.70 -8.56 -21.27
C GLY A 272 -2.21 -8.20 -21.28
N LYS A 273 -1.80 -7.00 -21.72
CA LYS A 273 -0.42 -6.51 -21.61
C LYS A 273 0.16 -6.63 -20.19
N THR A 274 -0.69 -6.47 -19.18
CA THR A 274 -0.27 -6.66 -17.79
C THR A 274 0.11 -8.10 -17.49
N TRP A 275 -0.60 -9.09 -18.04
CA TRP A 275 -0.19 -10.51 -17.93
C TRP A 275 1.15 -10.77 -18.60
N VAL A 276 1.39 -10.13 -19.76
CA VAL A 276 2.71 -10.15 -20.43
C VAL A 276 3.79 -9.60 -19.50
N ALA A 277 3.56 -8.45 -18.87
CA ALA A 277 4.50 -7.82 -17.94
C ALA A 277 4.78 -8.65 -16.67
N LEU A 278 3.74 -9.28 -16.11
CA LEU A 278 3.88 -10.19 -14.97
C LEU A 278 4.69 -11.42 -15.34
N HIS A 279 4.48 -11.97 -16.53
CA HIS A 279 5.28 -13.10 -17.02
C HIS A 279 6.74 -12.70 -17.29
N ILE A 280 6.99 -11.54 -17.91
CA ILE A 280 8.34 -11.00 -18.08
C ILE A 280 9.03 -10.85 -16.72
N THR A 281 8.34 -10.26 -15.73
CA THR A 281 8.86 -10.12 -14.36
C THR A 281 9.18 -11.48 -13.76
N LYS A 282 8.28 -12.46 -13.89
CA LYS A 282 8.50 -13.83 -13.40
C LYS A 282 9.75 -14.44 -14.05
N GLU A 283 9.83 -14.48 -15.37
CA GLU A 283 10.97 -15.05 -16.10
C GLU A 283 12.28 -14.31 -15.79
N HIS A 284 12.23 -12.99 -15.62
CA HIS A 284 13.38 -12.18 -15.22
C HIS A 284 13.90 -12.57 -13.83
N LEU A 285 13.01 -12.78 -12.86
CA LEU A 285 13.39 -13.26 -11.52
C LEU A 285 13.95 -14.70 -11.59
N LEU A 286 13.34 -15.57 -12.40
CA LEU A 286 13.81 -16.95 -12.59
C LEU A 286 15.22 -17.03 -13.17
N LYS A 287 15.55 -16.16 -14.12
CA LYS A 287 16.86 -16.12 -14.78
C LYS A 287 17.96 -15.47 -13.94
N ASN A 288 17.61 -14.83 -12.82
CA ASN A 288 18.54 -14.18 -11.90
C ASN A 288 18.45 -14.82 -10.48
N PRO A 289 18.91 -16.07 -10.31
CA PRO A 289 18.54 -16.93 -9.17
C PRO A 289 19.34 -16.75 -7.87
N GLU A 290 19.95 -15.58 -7.59
CA GLU A 290 20.55 -15.33 -6.25
C GLU A 290 19.51 -15.27 -5.10
N GLY A 291 18.23 -15.52 -5.40
CA GLY A 291 17.17 -15.74 -4.42
C GLY A 291 16.07 -16.62 -5.00
N MET A 292 15.94 -17.85 -4.52
CA MET A 292 14.87 -18.76 -4.92
C MET A 292 13.99 -19.17 -3.73
N GLU A 293 12.70 -18.82 -3.81
CA GLU A 293 11.58 -19.77 -3.69
C GLU A 293 10.38 -19.28 -4.54
N HIS A 294 9.85 -20.14 -5.42
CA HIS A 294 8.91 -19.79 -6.49
C HIS A 294 7.42 -19.79 -6.11
N ARG A 295 7.07 -20.28 -4.91
CA ARG A 295 5.68 -20.53 -4.53
C ARG A 295 4.90 -19.26 -4.21
N LYS A 296 5.51 -18.32 -3.48
CA LYS A 296 4.86 -17.07 -3.02
C LYS A 296 4.51 -16.11 -4.17
N LEU A 297 5.32 -16.09 -5.24
CA LEU A 297 5.04 -15.25 -6.42
C LEU A 297 3.78 -15.73 -7.15
N LEU A 298 3.59 -17.04 -7.34
CA LEU A 298 2.39 -17.55 -8.01
C LEU A 298 1.12 -17.34 -7.18
N ASP A 299 1.18 -17.56 -5.87
CA ASP A 299 0.03 -17.34 -4.98
C ASP A 299 -0.36 -15.84 -4.95
N PHE A 300 0.61 -14.93 -4.98
CA PHE A 300 0.37 -13.48 -5.04
C PHE A 300 -0.18 -13.00 -6.39
N LEU A 301 0.33 -13.54 -7.50
CA LEU A 301 -0.14 -13.20 -8.86
C LEU A 301 -1.60 -13.62 -9.10
N GLN A 302 -2.09 -14.63 -8.38
CA GLN A 302 -3.49 -15.07 -8.43
C GLN A 302 -4.43 -14.11 -7.68
N THR A 303 -3.97 -13.48 -6.60
CA THR A 303 -4.69 -12.38 -5.91
C THR A 303 -4.78 -11.13 -6.80
N PHE A 304 -3.74 -10.86 -7.61
CA PHE A 304 -3.66 -9.72 -8.53
C PHE A 304 -4.72 -9.73 -9.66
N ASN A 305 -5.37 -10.88 -9.91
CA ASN A 305 -6.40 -11.05 -10.93
C ASN A 305 -7.70 -10.29 -10.61
N TYR A 306 -7.94 -9.97 -9.33
CA TYR A 306 -9.10 -9.16 -8.91
C TYR A 306 -8.79 -7.66 -8.84
N HIS A 307 -7.55 -7.27 -8.51
CA HIS A 307 -7.17 -5.87 -8.25
C HIS A 307 -6.83 -5.04 -9.50
N LEU A 308 -6.68 -5.66 -10.68
CA LEU A 308 -6.26 -4.94 -11.88
C LEU A 308 -7.41 -4.21 -12.60
N HIS A 309 -8.66 -4.62 -12.38
CA HIS A 309 -9.83 -3.85 -12.85
C HIS A 309 -10.10 -2.60 -12.00
N THR A 310 -9.56 -2.53 -10.78
CA THR A 310 -9.74 -1.47 -9.79
C THR A 310 -8.54 -0.52 -9.66
N ALA A 311 -7.46 -0.73 -10.42
CA ALA A 311 -6.23 0.06 -10.36
C ALA A 311 -6.33 1.43 -11.08
N THR A 312 -7.20 2.30 -10.58
CA THR A 312 -7.03 3.76 -10.69
C THR A 312 -6.96 4.34 -9.30
N LYS A 313 -5.75 4.70 -8.85
CA LYS A 313 -5.40 5.82 -7.95
C LYS A 313 -3.93 5.69 -7.52
N GLU A 314 -3.13 6.72 -7.80
CA GLU A 314 -1.87 7.04 -7.12
C GLU A 314 -1.10 5.86 -6.48
N CYS A 315 -0.33 5.08 -7.26
CA CYS A 315 0.49 3.98 -6.77
C CYS A 315 1.52 4.43 -5.71
N LEU A 316 1.10 4.40 -4.45
CA LEU A 316 1.92 4.19 -3.26
C LEU A 316 2.86 3.01 -3.56
N GLY A 317 4.14 3.17 -3.25
CA GLY A 317 5.13 2.11 -3.37
C GLY A 317 4.74 0.90 -2.53
N MET A 318 4.04 -0.04 -3.17
CA MET A 318 3.84 -1.37 -2.61
C MET A 318 5.16 -2.12 -2.78
N ASN A 319 5.79 -2.45 -1.67
CA ASN A 319 6.97 -3.29 -1.63
C ASN A 319 6.50 -4.73 -1.52
N LEU A 320 6.76 -5.54 -2.54
CA LEU A 320 6.61 -6.98 -2.41
C LEU A 320 7.96 -7.55 -2.04
N VAL A 321 8.05 -8.11 -0.84
CA VAL A 321 9.25 -8.79 -0.34
C VAL A 321 9.11 -10.26 -0.73
N PHE A 322 9.79 -10.65 -1.79
CA PHE A 322 10.19 -12.04 -1.98
C PHE A 322 11.49 -12.23 -1.22
N GLU A 323 11.75 -13.41 -0.67
CA GLU A 323 12.75 -13.63 0.40
C GLU A 323 14.14 -13.05 0.13
N ASP A 324 14.51 -12.75 -1.13
CA ASP A 324 15.69 -11.93 -1.50
C ASP A 324 15.44 -10.88 -2.63
N HIS A 325 14.20 -10.68 -3.09
CA HIS A 325 13.89 -9.79 -4.23
C HIS A 325 12.72 -8.85 -3.92
N HIS A 326 12.86 -7.58 -4.34
CA HIS A 326 11.83 -6.56 -4.13
C HIS A 326 11.19 -6.14 -5.46
N VAL A 327 9.86 -6.29 -5.58
CA VAL A 327 9.09 -5.73 -6.71
C VAL A 327 8.33 -4.49 -6.21
N PHE A 328 8.45 -3.39 -6.94
CA PHE A 328 7.83 -2.11 -6.60
C PHE A 328 6.89 -1.64 -7.70
N PHE A 329 5.66 -1.29 -7.31
CA PHE A 329 4.73 -0.59 -8.19
C PHE A 329 4.70 0.88 -7.78
N LEU A 330 5.10 1.77 -8.70
CA LEU A 330 5.30 3.19 -8.40
C LEU A 330 4.67 4.05 -9.47
N THR A 331 4.10 5.18 -9.06
CA THR A 331 3.81 6.23 -10.03
C THR A 331 5.12 6.81 -10.60
N PRO A 332 5.08 7.36 -11.83
CA PRO A 332 6.24 7.94 -12.48
C PRO A 332 6.94 9.02 -11.63
N GLN A 333 6.14 9.86 -10.96
CA GLN A 333 6.63 10.97 -10.16
C GLN A 333 7.24 10.50 -8.83
N ILE A 334 6.68 9.46 -8.21
CA ILE A 334 7.24 8.88 -6.98
C ILE A 334 8.61 8.25 -7.27
N LEU A 335 8.75 7.50 -8.36
CA LEU A 335 10.04 6.94 -8.76
C LEU A 335 11.07 8.06 -9.00
N LEU A 336 10.70 9.08 -9.78
CA LEU A 336 11.58 10.21 -10.06
C LEU A 336 12.04 10.94 -8.79
N ASN A 337 11.12 11.20 -7.85
CA ASN A 337 11.44 11.84 -6.57
C ASN A 337 12.41 11.01 -5.74
N ASN A 338 12.25 9.68 -5.71
CA ASN A 338 13.14 8.80 -4.95
C ASN A 338 14.54 8.70 -5.57
N ILE A 339 14.65 8.69 -6.90
CA ILE A 339 15.93 8.74 -7.59
C ILE A 339 16.63 10.09 -7.32
N ASN A 340 15.92 11.21 -7.48
CA ASN A 340 16.47 12.56 -7.24
C ASN A 340 16.96 12.76 -5.80
N ASN A 341 16.23 12.21 -4.83
CA ASN A 341 16.59 12.26 -3.41
C ASN A 341 17.62 11.18 -3.01
N LYS A 342 18.20 10.46 -3.98
CA LYS A 342 19.21 9.40 -3.78
C LYS A 342 18.74 8.27 -2.85
N ARG A 343 17.43 8.02 -2.78
CA ARG A 343 16.85 6.91 -2.02
C ARG A 343 16.83 5.61 -2.82
N ILE A 344 16.78 5.72 -4.14
CA ILE A 344 16.89 4.60 -5.08
C ILE A 344 18.01 4.92 -6.06
N SER A 345 18.97 4.01 -6.18
CA SER A 345 19.94 4.02 -7.28
C SER A 345 19.40 3.15 -8.41
N LEU A 346 19.42 3.66 -9.65
CA LEU A 346 19.03 2.85 -10.81
C LEU A 346 19.96 1.64 -11.00
N SER A 347 21.19 1.66 -10.48
CA SER A 347 22.11 0.51 -10.55
C SER A 347 21.68 -0.66 -9.65
N ASP A 348 20.82 -0.41 -8.67
CA ASP A 348 20.26 -1.44 -7.77
C ASP A 348 18.98 -2.06 -8.35
N VAL A 349 18.43 -1.46 -9.42
CA VAL A 349 17.26 -1.96 -10.13
C VAL A 349 17.72 -2.85 -11.28
N SER A 350 17.12 -4.04 -11.40
CA SER A 350 17.43 -4.98 -12.48
C SER A 350 16.45 -4.90 -13.66
N LEU A 351 15.20 -4.49 -13.42
CA LEU A 351 14.15 -4.36 -14.42
C LEU A 351 13.25 -3.15 -14.12
N LEU A 352 12.97 -2.35 -15.15
CA LEU A 352 11.99 -1.27 -15.15
C LEU A 352 10.92 -1.55 -16.20
N ILE A 353 9.67 -1.65 -15.76
CA ILE A 353 8.51 -1.76 -16.64
C ILE A 353 7.73 -0.44 -16.59
N PHE A 354 7.58 0.22 -17.74
CA PHE A 354 6.80 1.44 -17.91
C PHE A 354 5.43 1.11 -18.50
N ASP A 355 4.36 1.26 -17.71
CA ASP A 355 3.01 1.19 -18.24
C ASP A 355 2.61 2.51 -18.92
N GLU A 356 1.85 2.42 -20.01
CA GLU A 356 1.58 3.51 -20.94
C GLU A 356 2.85 4.28 -21.34
N CYS A 357 3.86 3.53 -21.79
CA CYS A 357 5.22 4.03 -22.02
C CYS A 357 5.33 5.14 -23.08
N HIS A 358 4.28 5.34 -23.90
CA HIS A 358 4.18 6.43 -24.86
C HIS A 358 4.21 7.84 -24.23
N HIS A 359 4.04 7.92 -22.90
CA HIS A 359 4.28 9.10 -22.06
C HIS A 359 5.77 9.45 -21.85
N THR A 360 6.71 8.64 -22.35
CA THR A 360 8.15 8.89 -22.23
C THR A 360 8.62 9.96 -23.23
N ARG A 361 8.16 11.19 -23.03
CA ARG A 361 8.43 12.33 -23.91
C ARG A 361 8.49 13.64 -23.13
N LYS A 362 9.02 14.67 -23.78
CA LYS A 362 9.01 16.07 -23.29
C LYS A 362 9.57 16.17 -21.85
N ARG A 363 8.80 16.75 -20.92
CA ARG A 363 9.15 16.93 -19.51
C ARG A 363 8.38 15.98 -18.59
N GLU A 364 7.73 14.96 -19.14
CA GLU A 364 6.96 13.98 -18.36
C GLU A 364 7.91 13.14 -17.47
N PRO A 365 7.43 12.63 -16.32
CA PRO A 365 8.32 12.05 -15.32
C PRO A 365 9.09 10.82 -15.82
N TYR A 366 8.47 9.94 -16.63
CA TYR A 366 9.17 8.82 -17.29
C TYR A 366 10.39 9.27 -18.07
N ASN A 367 10.25 10.34 -18.86
CA ASN A 367 11.36 10.85 -19.66
C ASN A 367 12.49 11.39 -18.79
N ASN A 368 12.19 11.95 -17.61
CA ASN A 368 13.21 12.42 -16.69
C ASN A 368 13.90 11.27 -15.94
N VAL A 369 13.19 10.18 -15.63
CA VAL A 369 13.81 8.92 -15.17
C VAL A 369 14.76 8.39 -16.24
N MET A 370 14.31 8.32 -17.49
CA MET A 370 15.13 7.82 -18.60
C MET A 370 16.33 8.72 -18.95
N LYS A 371 16.26 10.04 -18.75
CA LYS A 371 17.44 10.91 -18.87
C LYS A 371 18.53 10.54 -17.87
N GLN A 372 18.16 10.19 -16.63
CA GLN A 372 19.12 9.74 -15.62
C GLN A 372 19.69 8.37 -15.99
N TYR A 373 18.84 7.44 -16.41
CA TYR A 373 19.24 6.15 -16.98
C TYR A 373 20.27 6.33 -18.10
N LEU A 374 19.98 7.15 -19.12
CA LEU A 374 20.86 7.35 -20.27
C LEU A 374 22.18 8.04 -19.86
N THR A 375 22.13 8.94 -18.88
CA THR A 375 23.32 9.56 -18.30
C THR A 375 24.20 8.53 -17.61
N MET A 376 23.61 7.55 -16.92
CA MET A 376 24.33 6.45 -16.30
C MET A 376 24.90 5.48 -17.32
N LYS A 377 24.11 5.10 -18.34
CA LYS A 377 24.55 4.24 -19.45
C LYS A 377 25.75 4.83 -20.20
N ARG A 378 25.73 6.13 -20.50
CA ARG A 378 26.85 6.85 -21.14
C ARG A 378 28.12 6.90 -20.27
N LYS A 379 27.99 6.74 -18.96
CA LYS A 379 29.10 6.64 -18.01
C LYS A 379 29.47 5.18 -17.71
N GLU A 380 29.02 4.24 -18.54
CA GLU A 380 29.29 2.80 -18.42
C GLU A 380 28.89 2.21 -17.06
N LYS A 381 27.90 2.80 -16.40
CA LYS A 381 27.34 2.27 -15.15
C LYS A 381 26.31 1.19 -15.44
N LYS A 382 26.15 0.27 -14.49
CA LYS A 382 25.05 -0.71 -14.48
C LYS A 382 23.70 0.02 -14.51
N VAL A 383 22.83 -0.40 -15.43
CA VAL A 383 21.48 0.11 -15.64
C VAL A 383 20.49 -1.06 -15.76
N PRO A 384 19.20 -0.87 -15.41
CA PRO A 384 18.19 -1.93 -15.48
C PRO A 384 17.84 -2.29 -16.92
N GLN A 385 17.26 -3.47 -17.14
CA GLN A 385 16.50 -3.71 -18.35
C GLN A 385 15.26 -2.81 -18.39
N VAL A 386 14.87 -2.33 -19.57
CA VAL A 386 13.71 -1.45 -19.77
C VAL A 386 12.66 -2.13 -20.65
N VAL A 387 11.45 -2.23 -20.14
CA VAL A 387 10.28 -2.72 -20.89
C VAL A 387 9.20 -1.65 -20.89
N GLY A 388 8.71 -1.26 -22.06
CA GLY A 388 7.57 -0.38 -22.21
C GLY A 388 6.32 -1.15 -22.59
N LEU A 389 5.17 -0.85 -21.98
CA LEU A 389 3.87 -1.36 -22.38
C LEU A 389 3.05 -0.22 -22.95
N THR A 390 2.41 -0.42 -24.09
CA THR A 390 1.47 0.58 -24.63
C THR A 390 0.43 -0.03 -25.55
N ALA A 391 -0.74 0.59 -25.63
CA ALA A 391 -1.72 0.27 -26.67
C ALA A 391 -1.37 0.89 -28.03
N THR A 392 -0.59 1.97 -28.02
CA THR A 392 -0.22 2.72 -29.22
C THR A 392 1.12 3.42 -29.04
N LEU A 393 1.91 3.52 -30.09
CA LEU A 393 3.14 4.31 -30.09
C LEU A 393 2.86 5.80 -30.33
N GLY A 394 1.67 6.14 -30.82
CA GLY A 394 1.33 7.47 -31.29
C GLY A 394 2.05 7.85 -32.59
N VAL A 395 1.58 8.92 -33.23
CA VAL A 395 2.21 9.52 -34.43
C VAL A 395 2.63 10.97 -34.22
N GLY A 396 2.48 11.48 -32.99
CA GLY A 396 2.64 12.89 -32.67
C GLY A 396 1.69 13.77 -33.49
N ASP A 397 2.16 14.94 -33.89
CA ASP A 397 1.42 15.90 -34.73
C ASP A 397 1.65 15.63 -36.23
N SER A 398 2.21 14.48 -36.59
CA SER A 398 2.56 14.16 -37.98
C SER A 398 1.37 13.65 -38.78
N THR A 399 1.26 14.12 -40.01
CA THR A 399 0.31 13.66 -41.03
C THR A 399 0.96 12.78 -42.10
N THR A 400 2.25 12.47 -41.97
CA THR A 400 3.02 11.70 -42.95
C THR A 400 3.61 10.44 -42.32
N GLU A 401 3.75 9.38 -43.12
CA GLU A 401 4.36 8.12 -42.67
C GLU A 401 5.79 8.33 -42.14
N SER A 402 6.59 9.14 -42.84
CA SER A 402 7.95 9.46 -42.40
C SER A 402 7.99 10.19 -41.05
N GLY A 403 7.06 11.10 -40.79
CA GLY A 403 7.02 11.79 -39.50
C GLY A 403 6.48 10.92 -38.38
N ALA A 404 5.53 10.01 -38.67
CA ALA A 404 5.11 8.97 -37.74
C ALA A 404 6.27 8.03 -37.39
N LEU A 405 7.08 7.60 -38.37
CA LEU A 405 8.27 6.80 -38.14
C LEU A 405 9.29 7.53 -37.25
N GLN A 406 9.56 8.80 -37.52
CA GLN A 406 10.43 9.62 -36.67
C GLN A 406 9.90 9.73 -35.23
N HIS A 407 8.57 9.82 -35.06
CA HIS A 407 7.95 9.83 -33.74
C HIS A 407 8.21 8.52 -32.99
N MET A 408 7.99 7.38 -33.64
CA MET A 408 8.22 6.05 -33.06
C MET A 408 9.70 5.85 -32.70
N LEU A 409 10.62 6.21 -33.61
CA LEU A 409 12.06 6.14 -33.36
C LEU A 409 12.49 7.01 -32.18
N LYS A 410 11.91 8.21 -32.04
CA LYS A 410 12.18 9.09 -30.91
C LYS A 410 11.71 8.48 -29.58
N LEU A 411 10.54 7.82 -29.57
CA LEU A 411 10.07 7.11 -28.39
C LEU A 411 11.02 5.95 -28.03
N CYS A 412 11.43 5.15 -29.01
CA CYS A 412 12.39 4.06 -28.80
C CYS A 412 13.72 4.59 -28.25
N ALA A 413 14.23 5.70 -28.81
CA ALA A 413 15.46 6.33 -28.34
C ALA A 413 15.33 6.88 -26.91
N ASN A 414 14.18 7.41 -26.52
CA ASN A 414 13.96 7.87 -25.14
C ASN A 414 13.93 6.71 -24.15
N LEU A 415 13.38 5.55 -24.54
CA LEU A 415 13.30 4.35 -23.71
C LEU A 415 14.53 3.43 -23.81
N ASP A 416 15.50 3.76 -24.66
CA ASP A 416 16.66 2.90 -24.95
C ASP A 416 16.27 1.51 -25.46
N VAL A 417 15.25 1.47 -26.33
CA VAL A 417 14.63 0.26 -26.87
C VAL A 417 15.09 0.01 -28.30
N TYR A 418 15.34 -1.26 -28.62
CA TYR A 418 15.76 -1.71 -29.96
C TYR A 418 14.72 -2.60 -30.65
N ASP A 419 13.72 -3.08 -29.90
CA ASP A 419 12.68 -3.96 -30.43
C ASP A 419 11.28 -3.50 -30.02
N ILE A 420 10.36 -3.52 -30.99
CA ILE A 420 8.94 -3.25 -30.77
C ILE A 420 8.20 -4.57 -30.99
N SER A 421 7.87 -5.23 -29.89
CA SER A 421 7.14 -6.48 -29.92
C SER A 421 5.66 -6.24 -30.19
N THR A 422 5.17 -6.81 -31.28
CA THR A 422 3.77 -6.81 -31.72
C THR A 422 3.37 -8.23 -32.12
N VAL A 423 2.08 -8.52 -32.15
CA VAL A 423 1.62 -9.86 -32.57
C VAL A 423 1.73 -9.99 -34.09
N THR A 424 2.58 -10.91 -34.53
CA THR A 424 2.88 -11.21 -35.94
C THR A 424 2.70 -12.69 -36.29
N LYS A 425 3.03 -13.60 -35.36
CA LYS A 425 2.93 -15.05 -35.53
C LYS A 425 1.54 -15.57 -35.16
N ASN A 426 0.94 -15.04 -34.09
CA ASN A 426 -0.32 -15.54 -33.52
C ASN A 426 -1.52 -14.62 -33.79
N ILE A 427 -1.60 -14.03 -35.00
CA ILE A 427 -2.63 -13.03 -35.36
C ILE A 427 -4.06 -13.60 -35.25
N GLU A 428 -4.28 -14.84 -35.70
CA GLU A 428 -5.61 -15.46 -35.68
C GLU A 428 -6.15 -15.66 -34.25
N GLU A 429 -5.27 -16.05 -33.32
CA GLU A 429 -5.64 -16.16 -31.91
C GLU A 429 -5.90 -14.79 -31.31
N PHE A 430 -5.03 -13.82 -31.59
CA PHE A 430 -5.17 -12.45 -31.11
C PHE A 430 -6.50 -11.83 -31.54
N GLN A 431 -6.92 -12.01 -32.79
CA GLN A 431 -8.19 -11.50 -33.32
C GLN A 431 -9.43 -12.11 -32.63
N LYS A 432 -9.35 -13.35 -32.10
CA LYS A 432 -10.46 -13.95 -31.33
C LYS A 432 -10.71 -13.25 -30.01
N HIS A 433 -9.71 -12.53 -29.49
CA HIS A 433 -9.74 -11.89 -28.18
C HIS A 433 -9.77 -10.37 -28.24
N VAL A 434 -9.62 -9.78 -29.43
CA VAL A 434 -9.73 -8.35 -29.67
C VAL A 434 -10.97 -8.09 -30.50
N ALA A 435 -11.98 -7.47 -29.87
CA ALA A 435 -13.10 -6.92 -30.60
C ALA A 435 -12.59 -5.69 -31.38
N ILE A 436 -12.23 -5.87 -32.65
CA ILE A 436 -11.95 -4.76 -33.55
C ILE A 436 -13.32 -4.28 -34.07
N PRO A 437 -13.84 -3.12 -33.60
CA PRO A 437 -15.09 -2.59 -34.15
C PRO A 437 -14.88 -2.32 -35.64
N LYS A 438 -15.70 -2.96 -36.48
CA LYS A 438 -15.78 -2.61 -37.90
C LYS A 438 -16.41 -1.21 -37.96
N ARG A 439 -15.64 -0.21 -38.38
CA ARG A 439 -16.22 1.09 -38.73
C ARG A 439 -17.13 0.86 -39.94
N GLY A 440 -18.42 1.11 -39.74
CA GLY A 440 -19.44 1.11 -40.81
C GLY A 440 -19.31 2.29 -41.74
#